data_AF-A0A8T4WUZ0-F1
#
_entry.id   AF-A0A8T4WUZ0-F1
#
_cell.length_a   1.000
_cell.length_b   1.000
_cell.length_c   1.000
_cell.angle_alpha   90.00
_cell.angle_beta   90.00
_cell.angle_gamma   90.00
#
_symmetry.space_group_name_H-M   'P 1'
#
loop_
_entity.id
_entity.type
_entity.pdbx_description
1 polymer ?
#
loop_
_entity_poly.entity_id
_entity_poly.type
_entity_poly.pdbx_seq_one_letter_code
_entity_poly.pdbx_strand_id
1 'polypeptide(L)'
;QLPKAHIDLGDNELITIPLLEPKKLESEFYQFGGAIGLNEIKNEERASGVDKRLVLVEPTEKGHLESQVIGREGEVAKKLGVSIEIVEERVQVLTRRNEIGRTGVFLKRELSPEENFEAVFKEIIDENPEVKRRVKEN
;
A
#
# COMPACT_ATOMS: atom_id res chain seq x y z
N GLN A 1 3.21 7.75 6.50
CA GLN A 1 2.45 6.50 6.33
C GLN A 1 1.02 6.75 6.73
N LEU A 2 0.10 6.08 6.05
CA LEU A 2 -1.35 6.23 6.18
C LEU A 2 -1.85 5.37 7.34
N PRO A 3 -2.48 5.95 8.38
CA PRO A 3 -3.20 5.17 9.39
C PRO A 3 -4.37 4.41 8.73
N LYS A 4 -4.50 3.13 9.06
CA LYS A 4 -5.46 2.20 8.45
C LYS A 4 -6.13 1.37 9.53
N ALA A 5 -7.42 1.14 9.37
CA ALA A 5 -8.12 0.06 10.04
C ALA A 5 -8.17 -1.16 9.12
N HIS A 6 -8.11 -2.33 9.74
CA HIS A 6 -8.04 -3.61 9.04
C HIS A 6 -9.10 -4.55 9.60
N ILE A 7 -9.85 -5.19 8.70
CA ILE A 7 -10.74 -6.32 9.03
C ILE A 7 -10.21 -7.52 8.25
N ASP A 8 -9.69 -8.49 8.98
CA ASP A 8 -9.25 -9.78 8.42
C ASP A 8 -10.47 -10.69 8.29
N LEU A 9 -10.74 -11.17 7.07
CA LEU A 9 -11.87 -12.06 6.80
C LEU A 9 -11.46 -13.53 6.77
N GLY A 10 -10.16 -13.83 6.88
CA GLY A 10 -9.60 -15.15 6.59
C GLY A 10 -9.25 -15.31 5.11
N ASP A 11 -8.67 -16.46 4.75
CA ASP A 11 -8.41 -16.89 3.35
C ASP A 11 -7.60 -15.90 2.48
N ASN A 12 -6.75 -15.09 3.10
CA ASN A 12 -5.97 -14.00 2.49
C ASN A 12 -6.81 -12.77 2.04
N GLU A 13 -8.02 -12.62 2.56
CA GLU A 13 -8.87 -11.45 2.33
C GLU A 13 -8.75 -10.46 3.49
N LEU A 14 -8.41 -9.21 3.15
CA LEU A 14 -8.21 -8.13 4.11
C LEU A 14 -8.91 -6.87 3.62
N ILE A 15 -9.94 -6.44 4.35
CA ILE A 15 -10.52 -5.11 4.14
C ILE A 15 -9.61 -4.09 4.82
N THR A 16 -9.20 -3.09 4.05
CA THR A 16 -8.40 -1.97 4.55
C THR A 16 -9.18 -0.68 4.41
N ILE A 17 -9.41 0.01 5.51
CA ILE A 17 -10.11 1.29 5.55
C ILE A 17 -9.10 2.37 5.91
N PRO A 18 -8.87 3.36 5.04
CA PRO A 18 -8.02 4.49 5.38
C PRO A 18 -8.72 5.36 6.44
N LEU A 19 -8.03 5.65 7.55
CA LEU A 19 -8.57 6.46 8.64
C LEU A 19 -8.35 7.97 8.42
N LEU A 20 -7.60 8.31 7.38
CA LEU A 20 -7.35 9.66 6.91
C LEU A 20 -7.41 9.66 5.38
N GLU A 21 -7.57 10.85 4.79
CA GLU A 21 -7.39 10.98 3.34
C GLU A 21 -5.95 10.59 2.95
N PRO A 22 -5.78 9.63 2.01
CA PRO A 22 -4.46 9.23 1.55
C PRO A 22 -3.75 10.36 0.81
N LYS A 23 -2.46 10.55 1.09
CA LYS A 23 -1.60 11.37 0.22
C LYS A 23 -1.43 10.67 -1.14
N LYS A 24 -1.07 11.42 -2.18
CA LYS A 24 -0.83 10.90 -3.54
C LYS A 24 -0.02 9.59 -3.56
N LEU A 25 1.17 9.58 -2.95
CA LEU A 25 2.04 8.39 -2.89
C LEU A 25 1.38 7.22 -2.14
N GLU A 26 0.58 7.49 -1.10
CA GLU A 26 -0.12 6.47 -0.32
C GLU A 26 -1.25 5.82 -1.14
N SER A 27 -1.89 6.56 -2.05
CA SER A 27 -2.84 6.04 -3.04
C SER A 27 -2.13 5.26 -4.16
N GLU A 28 -1.09 5.86 -4.75
CA GLU A 28 -0.31 5.25 -5.83
C GLU A 28 0.37 3.96 -5.41
N PHE A 29 0.68 3.78 -4.12
CA PHE A 29 1.19 2.52 -3.57
C PHE A 29 0.31 1.31 -3.93
N TYR A 30 -1.01 1.46 -3.92
CA TYR A 30 -1.93 0.38 -4.27
C TYR A 30 -1.89 0.10 -5.77
N GLN A 31 -1.88 1.13 -6.61
CA GLN A 31 -1.76 0.99 -8.06
C GLN A 31 -0.41 0.38 -8.46
N PHE A 32 0.68 0.78 -7.79
CA PHE A 32 2.01 0.20 -7.94
C PHE A 32 1.99 -1.32 -7.67
N GLY A 33 1.21 -1.77 -6.68
CA GLY A 33 1.03 -3.18 -6.37
C GLY A 33 0.06 -3.93 -7.29
N GLY A 34 -0.55 -3.28 -8.28
CA GLY A 34 -1.52 -3.88 -9.20
C GLY A 34 -2.96 -3.90 -8.69
N ALA A 35 -3.37 -2.88 -7.93
CA ALA A 35 -4.77 -2.73 -7.53
C ALA A 35 -5.68 -2.50 -8.75
N ILE A 36 -6.87 -3.12 -8.70
CA ILE A 36 -7.92 -3.00 -9.71
C ILE A 36 -9.24 -2.57 -9.07
N GLY A 37 -10.07 -1.88 -9.84
CA GLY A 37 -11.41 -1.47 -9.43
C GLY A 37 -12.45 -2.59 -9.50
N LEU A 38 -13.64 -2.29 -8.98
CA LEU A 38 -14.77 -3.23 -8.94
C LEU A 38 -15.23 -3.65 -10.35
N ASN A 39 -15.14 -2.75 -11.34
CA ASN A 39 -15.59 -3.06 -12.69
C ASN A 39 -14.61 -4.01 -13.38
N GLU A 40 -13.31 -3.76 -13.22
CA GLU A 40 -12.23 -4.60 -13.71
C GLU A 40 -12.31 -6.01 -13.11
N ILE A 41 -12.60 -6.12 -11.80
CA ILE A 41 -12.86 -7.41 -11.14
C ILE A 41 -14.05 -8.13 -11.79
N LYS A 42 -15.16 -7.43 -12.04
CA LYS A 42 -16.35 -8.02 -12.67
C LYS A 42 -16.10 -8.49 -14.10
N ASN A 43 -15.13 -7.88 -14.78
CA ASN A 43 -14.70 -8.24 -16.13
C ASN A 43 -13.59 -9.28 -16.15
N GLU A 44 -13.18 -9.81 -14.99
CA GLU A 44 -12.05 -10.75 -14.85
C GLU A 44 -10.73 -10.18 -15.42
N GLU A 45 -10.56 -8.86 -15.34
CA GLU A 45 -9.36 -8.19 -15.81
C GLU A 45 -8.17 -8.46 -14.90
N ARG A 46 -6.98 -8.55 -15.50
CA ARG A 46 -5.72 -8.73 -14.80
C ARG A 46 -4.91 -7.44 -14.91
N ALA A 47 -4.33 -6.98 -13.81
CA ALA A 47 -3.47 -5.81 -13.81
C ALA A 47 -1.98 -6.17 -13.69
N SER A 48 -1.15 -5.29 -14.25
CA SER A 48 0.28 -5.27 -13.96
C SER A 48 0.53 -4.71 -12.57
N GLY A 49 1.57 -5.18 -11.90
CA GLY A 49 1.96 -4.69 -10.58
C GLY A 49 3.38 -5.10 -10.22
N VAL A 50 3.93 -4.50 -9.17
CA VAL A 50 5.28 -4.79 -8.69
C VAL A 50 5.22 -5.49 -7.33
N ASP A 51 5.92 -6.61 -7.23
CA ASP A 51 6.01 -7.37 -5.99
C ASP A 51 7.12 -6.85 -5.03
N LYS A 52 7.22 -7.48 -3.86
CA LYS A 52 8.21 -7.11 -2.83
C LYS A 52 9.66 -7.41 -3.22
N ARG A 53 9.90 -8.16 -4.30
CA ARG A 53 11.22 -8.45 -4.87
C ARG A 53 11.64 -7.38 -5.90
N LEU A 54 10.84 -6.33 -6.08
CA LEU A 54 11.03 -5.30 -7.11
C LEU A 54 10.97 -5.90 -8.53
N VAL A 55 10.08 -6.87 -8.73
CA VAL A 55 9.77 -7.45 -10.04
C VAL A 55 8.44 -6.91 -10.54
N LEU A 56 8.45 -6.29 -11.71
CA LEU A 56 7.24 -5.96 -12.45
C LEU A 56 6.67 -7.26 -13.05
N VAL A 57 5.42 -7.54 -12.72
CA VAL A 57 4.63 -8.65 -13.23
C VAL A 57 3.61 -8.09 -14.21
N GLU A 58 3.69 -8.50 -15.48
CA GLU A 58 2.75 -8.10 -16.53
C GLU A 58 1.94 -9.31 -17.00
N PRO A 59 0.60 -9.30 -16.92
CA PRO A 59 -0.21 -10.42 -17.34
C PRO A 59 -0.09 -10.67 -18.86
N THR A 60 -0.14 -11.94 -19.24
CA THR A 60 -0.29 -12.39 -20.63
C THR A 60 -1.51 -13.31 -20.73
N GLU A 61 -1.93 -13.67 -21.94
CA GLU A 61 -3.07 -14.57 -22.15
C GLU A 61 -2.97 -15.90 -21.39
N LYS A 62 -1.74 -16.42 -21.16
CA LYS A 62 -1.51 -17.74 -20.55
C LYS A 62 -0.72 -17.71 -19.24
N GLY A 63 -0.39 -16.53 -18.73
CA GLY A 63 0.49 -16.41 -17.56
C GLY A 63 0.91 -14.96 -17.32
N HIS A 64 2.20 -14.73 -17.13
CA HIS A 64 2.76 -13.38 -16.95
C HIS A 64 4.21 -13.31 -17.43
N LEU A 65 4.69 -12.09 -17.64
CA LEU A 65 6.10 -11.77 -17.83
C LEU A 65 6.63 -11.09 -16.58
N GLU A 66 7.87 -11.40 -16.24
CA GLU A 66 8.58 -10.79 -15.11
C GLU A 66 9.74 -9.95 -15.62
N SER A 67 9.91 -8.75 -15.08
CA SER A 67 11.08 -7.93 -15.37
C SER A 67 11.53 -7.12 -14.16
N GLN A 68 12.83 -6.83 -14.09
CA GLN A 68 13.40 -6.06 -12.99
C GLN A 68 12.98 -4.59 -13.06
N VAL A 69 12.64 -4.02 -11.90
CA VAL A 69 12.26 -2.60 -11.77
C VAL A 69 13.49 -1.69 -11.61
N ILE A 70 14.53 -2.16 -10.92
CA ILE A 70 15.72 -1.36 -10.61
C ILE A 70 16.43 -0.93 -11.90
N GLY A 71 16.65 0.37 -12.05
CA GLY A 71 17.24 0.99 -13.24
C GLY A 71 16.25 1.20 -14.40
N ARG A 72 14.96 0.90 -14.21
CA ARG A 72 13.87 1.07 -15.19
C ARG A 72 12.66 1.78 -14.59
N GLU A 73 12.88 2.59 -13.54
CA GLU A 73 11.83 3.16 -12.70
C GLU A 73 10.84 4.01 -13.50
N GLY A 74 11.34 4.86 -14.41
CA GLY A 74 10.50 5.69 -15.28
C GLY A 74 9.66 4.89 -16.29
N GLU A 75 10.19 3.75 -16.79
CA GLU A 75 9.44 2.86 -17.67
C GLU A 75 8.31 2.17 -16.91
N VAL A 76 8.62 1.66 -15.71
CA VAL A 76 7.66 1.00 -14.81
C VAL A 76 6.57 1.97 -14.38
N ALA A 77 6.93 3.19 -14.00
CA ALA A 77 5.96 4.25 -13.65
C ALA A 77 4.96 4.49 -14.78
N LYS A 78 5.47 4.63 -16.03
CA LYS A 78 4.63 4.81 -17.21
C LYS A 78 3.72 3.61 -17.47
N LYS A 79 4.23 2.38 -17.32
CA LYS A 79 3.45 1.13 -17.52
C LYS A 79 2.31 0.98 -16.51
N LEU A 80 2.56 1.33 -15.25
CA LEU A 80 1.59 1.21 -14.16
C LEU A 80 0.66 2.43 -14.05
N GLY A 81 0.94 3.51 -14.78
CA GLY A 81 0.15 4.74 -14.70
C GLY A 81 0.33 5.50 -13.38
N VAL A 82 1.48 5.36 -12.72
CA VAL A 82 1.80 6.00 -11.44
C VAL A 82 2.95 7.00 -11.61
N SER A 83 3.16 7.86 -10.62
CA SER A 83 4.33 8.72 -10.60
C SER A 83 5.65 7.93 -10.50
N ILE A 84 6.74 8.52 -11.00
CA ILE A 84 8.08 7.95 -10.77
C ILE A 84 8.46 7.96 -9.29
N GLU A 85 7.96 8.94 -8.54
CA GLU A 85 8.22 9.13 -7.11
C GLU A 85 7.84 7.88 -6.30
N ILE A 86 6.69 7.25 -6.58
CA ILE A 86 6.31 6.03 -5.86
C ILE A 86 7.23 4.86 -6.21
N VAL A 87 7.70 4.76 -7.45
CA VAL A 87 8.61 3.68 -7.87
C VAL A 87 9.97 3.82 -7.18
N GLU A 88 10.54 5.03 -7.19
CA GLU A 88 11.81 5.35 -6.53
C GLU A 88 11.72 5.14 -5.01
N GLU A 89 10.66 5.63 -4.35
CA GLU A 89 10.42 5.39 -2.93
C GLU A 89 10.42 3.88 -2.62
N ARG A 90 9.75 3.10 -3.48
CA ARG A 90 9.58 1.68 -3.25
C ARG A 90 10.86 0.90 -3.46
N VAL A 91 11.65 1.24 -4.47
CA VAL A 91 13.01 0.73 -4.67
C VAL A 91 13.87 1.04 -3.46
N GLN A 92 13.90 2.30 -3.00
CA GLN A 92 14.72 2.72 -1.86
C GLN A 92 14.35 1.97 -0.58
N VAL A 93 13.07 1.91 -0.23
CA VAL A 93 12.61 1.29 1.03
C VAL A 93 12.80 -0.22 1.01
N LEU A 94 12.56 -0.90 -0.12
CA LEU A 94 12.73 -2.36 -0.19
C LEU A 94 14.21 -2.78 -0.21
N THR A 95 15.06 -2.03 -0.92
CA THR A 95 16.52 -2.26 -0.91
C THR A 95 17.10 -2.05 0.49
N ARG A 96 16.79 -0.91 1.13
CA ARG A 96 17.25 -0.61 2.50
C ARG A 96 16.78 -1.67 3.50
N ARG A 97 15.56 -2.18 3.32
CA ARG A 97 15.01 -3.24 4.17
C ARG A 97 15.77 -4.56 4.04
N ASN A 98 16.26 -4.90 2.85
CA ASN A 98 17.06 -6.11 2.65
C ASN A 98 18.45 -5.97 3.26
N GLU A 99 19.03 -4.76 3.24
CA GLU A 99 20.36 -4.48 3.78
C GLU A 99 20.37 -4.36 5.31
N ILE A 100 19.44 -3.59 5.88
CA ILE A 100 19.48 -3.13 7.27
C ILE A 100 18.33 -3.75 8.11
N GLY A 101 17.33 -4.36 7.47
CA GLY A 101 16.15 -4.90 8.13
C GLY A 101 14.93 -3.97 8.14
N ARG A 102 13.85 -4.40 8.78
CA ARG A 102 12.57 -3.67 8.80
C ARG A 102 12.52 -2.69 9.97
N THR A 103 12.01 -1.48 9.72
CA THR A 103 11.36 -0.71 10.77
C THR A 103 10.04 -1.41 11.12
N GLY A 104 9.79 -1.66 12.41
CA GLY A 104 8.54 -2.27 12.88
C GLY A 104 7.32 -1.37 12.64
N VAL A 105 6.14 -1.88 13.02
CA VAL A 105 4.91 -1.08 13.06
C VAL A 105 5.00 -0.14 14.26
N PHE A 106 4.75 1.16 14.03
CA PHE A 106 4.80 2.17 15.09
C PHE A 106 3.74 1.96 16.18
N LEU A 107 2.49 1.71 15.75
CA LEU A 107 1.36 1.44 16.64
C LEU A 107 0.45 0.40 15.98
N LYS A 108 0.15 -0.68 16.70
CA LYS A 108 -0.86 -1.67 16.34
C LYS A 108 -1.76 -1.88 17.54
N ARG A 109 -3.07 -1.70 17.36
CA ARG A 109 -4.10 -2.00 18.37
C ARG A 109 -5.10 -2.97 17.78
N GLU A 110 -5.32 -4.08 18.48
CA GLU A 110 -6.40 -5.01 18.19
C GLU A 110 -7.68 -4.50 18.85
N LEU A 111 -8.81 -4.64 18.16
CA LEU A 111 -10.09 -4.10 18.59
C LEU A 111 -11.09 -5.24 18.79
N SER A 112 -11.95 -5.09 19.80
CA SER A 112 -13.10 -5.97 19.97
C SER A 112 -14.19 -5.65 18.93
N PRO A 113 -15.12 -6.58 18.66
CA PRO A 113 -16.24 -6.34 17.74
C PRO A 113 -17.14 -5.16 18.13
N GLU A 114 -17.12 -4.76 19.40
CA GLU A 114 -17.91 -3.66 19.95
C GLU A 114 -17.19 -2.31 19.86
N GLU A 115 -15.89 -2.30 19.60
CA GLU A 115 -15.10 -1.08 19.44
C GLU A 115 -15.26 -0.49 18.03
N ASN A 116 -15.46 0.83 17.97
CA ASN A 116 -15.57 1.56 16.72
C ASN A 116 -14.20 2.14 16.29
N PHE A 117 -13.87 2.01 15.00
CA PHE A 117 -12.57 2.45 14.45
C PHE A 117 -12.33 3.95 14.62
N GLU A 118 -13.31 4.78 14.31
CA GLU A 118 -13.19 6.23 14.39
C GLU A 118 -13.03 6.71 15.84
N ALA A 119 -13.81 6.12 16.77
CA ALA A 119 -13.72 6.43 18.19
C ALA A 119 -12.34 6.09 18.76
N VAL A 120 -11.86 4.87 18.50
CA VAL A 120 -10.55 4.44 19.00
C VAL A 120 -9.41 5.21 18.33
N PHE A 121 -9.52 5.52 17.04
CA PHE A 121 -8.52 6.34 16.37
C PHE A 121 -8.45 7.76 16.96
N LYS A 122 -9.59 8.34 17.34
CA LYS A 122 -9.64 9.64 18.04
C LYS A 122 -8.96 9.58 19.40
N GLU A 123 -9.20 8.54 20.20
CA GLU A 123 -8.50 8.33 21.47
C GLU A 123 -6.98 8.25 21.27
N ILE A 124 -6.52 7.49 20.27
CA ILE A 124 -5.10 7.39 19.92
C ILE A 124 -4.52 8.77 19.53
N ILE A 125 -5.26 9.59 18.79
CA ILE A 125 -4.82 10.95 18.42
C ILE A 125 -4.68 11.84 19.65
N ASP A 126 -5.58 11.73 20.62
CA ASP A 126 -5.57 12.56 21.82
C ASP A 126 -4.44 12.17 22.77
N GLU A 127 -4.08 10.89 22.81
CA GLU A 127 -3.02 10.34 23.66
C GLU A 127 -1.63 10.39 23.02
N ASN A 128 -1.52 10.40 21.68
CA ASN A 128 -0.25 10.28 20.97
C ASN A 128 0.08 11.52 20.10
N PRO A 129 1.03 12.37 20.54
CA PRO A 129 1.41 13.58 19.82
C PRO A 129 1.92 13.34 18.38
N GLU A 130 2.58 12.21 18.12
CA GLU A 130 3.11 11.88 16.80
C GLU A 130 1.99 11.56 15.81
N VAL A 131 0.97 10.82 16.27
CA VAL A 131 -0.24 10.54 15.47
C VAL A 131 -1.00 11.85 15.24
N LYS A 132 -1.15 12.69 16.27
CA LYS A 132 -1.79 14.01 16.15
C LYS A 132 -1.10 14.92 15.14
N ARG A 133 0.23 14.91 15.11
CA ARG A 133 1.01 15.66 14.12
C ARG A 133 0.71 15.17 12.70
N ARG A 134 0.70 13.86 12.48
CA ARG A 134 0.38 13.25 11.18
C ARG A 134 -1.02 13.62 10.67
N VAL A 135 -2.00 13.80 11.56
CA VAL A 135 -3.36 14.24 11.21
C VAL A 135 -3.38 15.71 10.78
N LYS A 136 -2.64 16.59 11.46
CA LYS A 136 -2.57 18.03 11.13
C LYS A 136 -1.82 18.35 9.83
N GLU A 137 -0.99 17.43 9.36
CA GLU A 137 -0.23 17.52 8.10
C GLU A 137 -1.00 17.04 6.86
N ASN A 138 -2.24 16.58 7.06
CA ASN A 138 -3.22 16.38 6.01
C ASN A 138 -4.14 17.60 5.97
#